data_AF-A0A087SCY2-F1
#
_entry.id   AF-A0A087SCY2-F1
#
_cell.length_a   1.000
_cell.length_b   1.000
_cell.length_c   1.000
_cell.angle_alpha   90.00
_cell.angle_beta   90.00
_cell.angle_gamma   90.00
#
_symmetry.space_group_name_H-M   'P 1'
#
loop_
_entity.id
_entity.type
_entity.pdbx_description
1 polymer ?
#
loop_
_entity_poly.entity_id
_entity_poly.type
_entity_poly.pdbx_seq_one_letter_code
_entity_poly.pdbx_strand_id
1 'polypeptide(L)'
;MAAFEKHLPGEAGPYQPLPRGGWVTGDEAAARGIDLRMFYRTPAPGDEHGSLEGVVRLGDGASIGIGFWVSAHGGAVESVLDEATAELAKCEFTPVLATVEANFRIKKAVPLHTTLRVECRVVKMRGIRCWVDGRLTSPDRSVVYAECAAQLVNISSWL
;
A
#
# COMPACT_ATOMS: atom_id res chain seq x y z
N MET A 1 4.43 0.92 18.02
CA MET A 1 3.93 0.90 16.62
C MET A 1 3.37 -0.48 16.36
N ALA A 2 2.07 -0.58 16.15
CA ALA A 2 1.42 -1.85 15.84
C ALA A 2 1.31 -2.01 14.32
N ALA A 3 1.45 -3.23 13.83
CA ALA A 3 1.12 -3.53 12.44
C ALA A 3 -0.38 -3.40 12.23
N PHE A 4 -0.79 -2.97 11.05
CA PHE A 4 -2.17 -3.03 10.60
C PHE A 4 -2.23 -3.56 9.17
N GLU A 5 -3.42 -4.01 8.80
CA GLU A 5 -3.71 -4.54 7.48
C GLU A 5 -4.51 -3.52 6.67
N LYS A 6 -5.80 -3.42 6.91
CA LYS A 6 -6.69 -2.55 6.15
C LYS A 6 -7.75 -1.99 7.05
N HIS A 7 -8.01 -0.70 6.91
CA HIS A 7 -9.11 -0.07 7.60
C HIS A 7 -10.27 0.19 6.64
N LEU A 8 -11.46 -0.25 7.02
CA LEU A 8 -12.71 0.15 6.40
C LEU A 8 -13.64 0.78 7.44
N PRO A 9 -14.47 1.76 7.04
CA PRO A 9 -15.64 2.15 7.83
C PRO A 9 -16.57 0.95 7.98
N GLY A 10 -17.04 0.70 9.20
CA GLY A 10 -18.04 -0.34 9.46
C GLY A 10 -19.05 0.07 10.52
N GLU A 11 -20.03 -0.79 10.76
CA GLU A 11 -21.18 -0.47 11.63
C GLU A 11 -20.79 -0.23 13.10
N ALA A 12 -19.84 -1.00 13.62
CA ALA A 12 -19.30 -0.86 14.98
C ALA A 12 -18.29 0.29 15.19
N GLY A 13 -17.91 1.05 14.15
CA GLY A 13 -16.93 2.13 14.28
C GLY A 13 -16.28 2.57 12.96
N PRO A 14 -15.65 3.76 12.95
CA PRO A 14 -15.14 4.40 11.73
C PRO A 14 -13.97 3.67 11.08
N TYR A 15 -13.26 2.81 11.82
CA TYR A 15 -12.16 2.00 11.31
C TYR A 15 -12.22 0.61 11.95
N GLN A 16 -12.48 -0.40 11.14
CA GLN A 16 -12.49 -1.79 11.57
C GLN A 16 -11.43 -2.61 10.83
N PRO A 17 -10.69 -3.48 11.53
CA PRO A 17 -9.86 -4.48 10.89
C PRO A 17 -10.76 -5.50 10.19
N LEU A 18 -10.35 -5.94 9.01
CA LEU A 18 -11.07 -6.97 8.26
C LEU A 18 -10.67 -8.35 8.79
N PRO A 19 -11.60 -9.16 9.34
CA PRO A 19 -11.26 -10.44 9.98
C PRO A 19 -10.55 -11.45 9.07
N ARG A 20 -10.67 -11.29 7.75
CA ARG A 20 -10.00 -12.13 6.73
C ARG A 20 -9.10 -11.33 5.79
N GLY A 21 -8.88 -10.05 6.08
CA GLY A 21 -8.16 -9.15 5.18
C GLY A 21 -8.94 -8.73 3.94
N GLY A 22 -8.20 -8.28 2.92
CA GLY A 22 -8.71 -7.78 1.64
C GLY A 22 -8.06 -8.45 0.43
N TRP A 23 -8.00 -7.74 -0.68
CA TRP A 23 -7.31 -8.22 -1.89
C TRP A 23 -5.79 -8.36 -1.66
N VAL A 24 -5.19 -7.40 -0.93
CA VAL A 24 -3.73 -7.24 -0.79
C VAL A 24 -3.23 -7.52 0.64
N THR A 25 -4.14 -7.55 1.63
CA THR A 25 -3.79 -7.69 3.05
C THR A 25 -4.51 -8.87 3.69
N GLY A 26 -3.95 -9.38 4.80
CA GLY A 26 -4.51 -10.47 5.61
C GLY A 26 -4.32 -11.87 5.02
N ASP A 27 -4.82 -12.86 5.77
CA ASP A 27 -4.55 -14.29 5.52
C ASP A 27 -4.91 -14.75 4.10
N GLU A 28 -6.01 -14.22 3.57
CA GLU A 28 -6.50 -14.52 2.23
C GLU A 28 -5.57 -13.98 1.13
N ALA A 29 -5.01 -12.78 1.31
CA ALA A 29 -4.02 -12.23 0.37
C ALA A 29 -2.71 -13.01 0.48
N ALA A 30 -2.29 -13.36 1.69
CA ALA A 30 -1.09 -14.16 1.92
C ALA A 30 -1.20 -15.54 1.25
N ALA A 31 -2.37 -16.20 1.32
CA ALA A 31 -2.65 -17.46 0.65
C ALA A 31 -2.55 -17.36 -0.89
N ARG A 32 -2.82 -16.18 -1.47
CA ARG A 32 -2.66 -15.89 -2.90
C ARG A 32 -1.25 -15.41 -3.27
N GLY A 33 -0.33 -15.35 -2.30
CA GLY A 33 1.05 -14.95 -2.52
C GLY A 33 1.36 -13.47 -2.30
N ILE A 34 0.51 -12.72 -1.58
CA ILE A 34 0.80 -11.33 -1.18
C ILE A 34 0.74 -11.23 0.34
N ASP A 35 1.91 -11.31 0.99
CA ASP A 35 2.04 -11.13 2.45
C ASP A 35 2.52 -9.70 2.72
N LEU A 36 1.57 -8.77 2.87
CA LEU A 36 1.82 -7.36 3.15
C LEU A 36 1.43 -7.02 4.59
N ARG A 37 2.33 -6.33 5.30
CA ARG A 37 2.07 -5.73 6.62
C ARG A 37 2.47 -4.27 6.60
N MET A 38 1.65 -3.42 7.20
CA MET A 38 1.85 -1.98 7.19
C MET A 38 1.93 -1.41 8.60
N PHE A 39 2.66 -0.31 8.73
CA PHE A 39 2.94 0.38 9.95
C PHE A 39 2.81 1.87 9.68
N TYR A 40 1.89 2.51 10.38
CA TYR A 40 1.77 3.96 10.33
C TYR A 40 2.74 4.58 11.33
N ARG A 41 3.52 5.55 10.84
CA ARG A 41 4.43 6.38 11.63
C ARG A 41 3.81 7.74 11.81
N THR A 42 3.48 8.05 13.06
CA THR A 42 3.00 9.38 13.46
C THR A 42 4.05 10.44 13.08
N PRO A 43 3.63 11.63 12.63
CA PRO A 43 4.55 12.71 12.29
C PRO A 43 5.49 13.03 13.45
N ALA A 44 6.78 13.26 13.16
CA ALA A 44 7.72 13.77 14.16
C ALA A 44 7.52 15.29 14.34
N PRO A 45 8.01 15.91 15.43
CA PRO A 45 7.94 17.35 15.59
C PRO A 45 8.58 18.08 14.40
N GLY A 46 7.78 18.87 13.68
CA GLY A 46 8.20 19.60 12.47
C GLY A 46 7.77 18.96 11.16
N ASP A 47 7.29 17.72 11.17
CA ASP A 47 6.67 17.10 10.00
C ASP A 47 5.19 17.49 9.91
N GLU A 48 4.73 17.82 8.70
CA GLU A 48 3.32 18.14 8.43
C GLU A 48 2.43 16.89 8.45
N HIS A 49 2.98 15.74 8.04
CA HIS A 49 2.24 14.50 7.82
C HIS A 49 3.01 13.29 8.36
N GLY A 50 2.25 12.27 8.73
CA GLY A 50 2.79 10.95 8.99
C GLY A 50 3.32 10.26 7.73
N SER A 51 3.86 9.06 7.92
CA SER A 51 4.29 8.19 6.82
C SER A 51 3.84 6.76 7.06
N LEU A 52 3.87 5.96 5.99
CA LEU A 52 3.59 4.54 6.08
C LEU A 52 4.84 3.77 5.68
N GLU A 53 5.21 2.82 6.53
CA GLU A 53 6.21 1.81 6.20
C GLU A 53 5.52 0.46 6.15
N GLY A 54 5.84 -0.33 5.14
CA GLY A 54 5.34 -1.68 5.00
C GLY A 54 6.45 -2.66 4.70
N VAL A 55 6.13 -3.93 4.92
CA VAL A 55 6.96 -5.06 4.56
C VAL A 55 6.10 -5.98 3.73
N VAL A 56 6.60 -6.39 2.56
CA VAL A 56 5.89 -7.30 1.67
C VAL A 56 6.76 -8.46 1.25
N ARG A 57 6.17 -9.65 1.14
CA ARG A 57 6.75 -10.80 0.46
C ARG A 57 5.79 -11.29 -0.61
N LEU A 58 6.24 -11.25 -1.86
CA LEU A 58 5.48 -11.72 -3.02
C LEU A 58 5.86 -13.18 -3.29
N GLY A 59 4.92 -14.09 -3.12
CA GLY A 59 5.10 -15.52 -3.31
C GLY A 59 4.64 -16.01 -4.67
N ASP A 60 4.45 -17.32 -4.75
CA ASP A 60 4.18 -18.03 -5.99
C ASP A 60 2.94 -17.55 -6.75
N GLY A 61 1.83 -17.32 -6.03
CA GLY A 61 0.59 -16.82 -6.64
C GLY A 61 0.68 -15.38 -7.15
N ALA A 62 1.69 -14.61 -6.74
CA ALA A 62 1.96 -13.26 -7.24
C ALA A 62 2.96 -13.24 -8.42
N SER A 63 3.38 -14.40 -8.94
CA SER A 63 4.32 -14.49 -10.05
C SER A 63 3.71 -14.04 -11.40
N ILE A 64 4.55 -13.54 -12.31
CA ILE A 64 4.13 -13.15 -13.67
C ILE A 64 3.55 -14.33 -14.47
N GLY A 65 4.02 -15.54 -14.18
CA GLY A 65 3.49 -16.78 -14.72
C GLY A 65 3.67 -17.90 -13.69
N ILE A 66 2.56 -18.47 -13.26
CA ILE A 66 2.54 -19.54 -12.23
C ILE A 66 3.37 -20.72 -12.73
N GLY A 67 4.31 -21.18 -11.91
CA GLY A 67 5.22 -22.28 -12.26
C GLY A 67 6.49 -21.87 -13.00
N PHE A 68 6.60 -20.61 -13.44
CA PHE A 68 7.78 -20.09 -14.16
C PHE A 68 8.70 -19.22 -13.29
N TRP A 69 8.22 -18.77 -12.12
CA TRP A 69 9.00 -18.21 -10.98
C TRP A 69 10.02 -17.11 -11.30
N VAL A 70 9.84 -16.36 -12.39
CA VAL A 70 10.83 -15.37 -12.86
C VAL A 70 10.82 -14.10 -12.01
N SER A 71 9.65 -13.49 -11.85
CA SER A 71 9.46 -12.24 -11.11
C SER A 71 8.01 -12.11 -10.66
N ALA A 72 7.74 -11.19 -9.75
CA ALA A 72 6.37 -10.80 -9.46
C ALA A 72 5.68 -10.23 -10.70
N HIS A 73 4.37 -10.48 -10.81
CA HIS A 73 3.50 -9.89 -11.81
C HIS A 73 3.38 -8.38 -11.56
N GLY A 74 3.37 -7.58 -12.62
CA GLY A 74 3.25 -6.12 -12.51
C GLY A 74 2.02 -5.70 -11.71
N GLY A 75 0.86 -6.27 -12.01
CA GLY A 75 -0.38 -6.00 -11.27
C GLY A 75 -0.34 -6.38 -9.78
N ALA A 76 0.50 -7.34 -9.37
CA ALA A 76 0.67 -7.64 -7.94
C ALA A 76 1.49 -6.55 -7.23
N VAL A 77 2.54 -6.05 -7.91
CA VAL A 77 3.35 -4.91 -7.43
C VAL A 77 2.51 -3.64 -7.35
N GLU A 78 1.70 -3.38 -8.37
CA GLU A 78 0.78 -2.24 -8.42
C GLU A 78 -0.28 -2.32 -7.32
N SER A 79 -0.87 -3.51 -7.09
CA SER A 79 -1.83 -3.73 -6.01
C SER A 79 -1.24 -3.42 -4.62
N VAL A 80 0.00 -3.84 -4.37
CA VAL A 80 0.72 -3.53 -3.11
C VAL A 80 0.91 -2.03 -2.93
N LEU A 81 1.33 -1.32 -3.98
CA LEU A 81 1.57 0.11 -3.91
C LEU A 81 0.25 0.90 -3.81
N ASP A 82 -0.80 0.51 -4.54
CA ASP A 82 -2.13 1.12 -4.45
C ASP A 82 -2.67 1.01 -3.02
N GLU A 83 -2.72 -0.19 -2.46
CA GLU A 83 -3.21 -0.42 -1.09
C GLU A 83 -2.41 0.39 -0.06
N ALA A 84 -1.07 0.38 -0.14
CA ALA A 84 -0.24 1.13 0.78
C ALA A 84 -0.42 2.65 0.67
N THR A 85 -0.55 3.19 -0.53
CA THR A 85 -0.83 4.62 -0.72
C THR A 85 -2.22 5.00 -0.22
N ALA A 86 -3.21 4.14 -0.42
CA ALA A 86 -4.56 4.35 0.05
C ALA A 86 -4.67 4.32 1.57
N GLU A 87 -4.03 3.35 2.24
CA GLU A 87 -4.05 3.28 3.69
C GLU A 87 -3.35 4.47 4.35
N LEU A 88 -2.23 4.97 3.80
CA LEU A 88 -1.64 6.22 4.31
C LEU A 88 -2.61 7.40 4.16
N ALA A 89 -3.28 7.52 3.02
CA ALA A 89 -4.27 8.57 2.84
C ALA A 89 -5.45 8.43 3.82
N LYS A 90 -5.86 7.22 4.20
CA LYS A 90 -6.89 7.03 5.23
C LYS A 90 -6.43 7.50 6.60
N CYS A 91 -5.17 7.20 6.96
CA CYS A 91 -4.59 7.65 8.23
C CYS A 91 -4.48 9.17 8.32
N GLU A 92 -4.12 9.84 7.22
CA GLU A 92 -3.78 11.27 7.22
C GLU A 92 -4.92 12.21 6.79
N PHE A 93 -5.85 11.74 5.96
CA PHE A 93 -6.79 12.61 5.26
C PHE A 93 -8.26 12.31 5.58
N THR A 94 -8.77 11.13 5.21
CA THR A 94 -10.16 10.74 5.49
C THR A 94 -10.36 9.23 5.33
N PRO A 95 -11.24 8.59 6.13
CA PRO A 95 -11.50 7.15 6.03
C PRO A 95 -12.10 6.69 4.69
N VAL A 96 -12.85 7.56 4.02
CA VAL A 96 -13.67 7.19 2.85
C VAL A 96 -13.03 7.75 1.58
N LEU A 97 -12.22 6.93 0.93
CA LEU A 97 -11.40 7.32 -0.21
C LEU A 97 -11.58 6.37 -1.38
N ALA A 98 -11.39 6.91 -2.59
CA ALA A 98 -11.14 6.12 -3.78
C ALA A 98 -9.88 6.64 -4.50
N THR A 99 -9.06 5.72 -5.00
CA THR A 99 -8.00 6.04 -5.96
C THR A 99 -8.65 6.48 -7.27
N VAL A 100 -8.31 7.67 -7.76
CA VAL A 100 -8.84 8.22 -9.03
C VAL A 100 -7.79 8.27 -10.14
N GLU A 101 -6.51 8.24 -9.76
CA GLU A 101 -5.38 8.18 -10.68
C GLU A 101 -4.20 7.54 -9.95
N ALA A 102 -3.46 6.67 -10.62
CA ALA A 102 -2.20 6.14 -10.13
C ALA A 102 -1.23 5.92 -11.29
N ASN A 103 0.01 6.40 -11.14
CA ASN A 103 1.09 6.18 -12.10
C ASN A 103 2.15 5.26 -11.50
N PHE A 104 2.22 4.03 -12.00
CA PHE A 104 3.19 3.04 -11.56
C PHE A 104 4.38 2.95 -12.50
N ARG A 105 5.57 2.78 -11.92
CA ARG A 105 6.83 2.60 -12.66
C ARG A 105 7.63 1.46 -12.06
N ILE A 106 7.62 0.30 -12.73
CA ILE A 106 8.48 -0.82 -12.38
C ILE A 106 9.86 -0.57 -13.00
N LYS A 107 10.86 -0.37 -12.15
CA LYS A 107 12.24 -0.03 -12.54
C LYS A 107 13.12 -1.26 -12.73
N LYS A 108 12.83 -2.35 -12.01
CA LYS A 108 13.56 -3.61 -12.05
C LYS A 108 12.61 -4.78 -11.84
N ALA A 109 13.02 -5.97 -12.29
CA ALA A 109 12.31 -7.21 -11.96
C ALA A 109 12.19 -7.36 -10.44
N VAL A 110 10.98 -7.59 -9.95
CA VAL A 110 10.69 -7.73 -8.52
C VAL A 110 10.88 -9.19 -8.11
N PRO A 111 11.81 -9.49 -7.19
CA PRO A 111 12.10 -10.86 -6.81
C PRO A 111 10.94 -11.47 -6.00
N LEU A 112 10.62 -12.73 -6.30
CA LEU A 112 9.72 -13.53 -5.49
C LEU A 112 10.41 -14.00 -4.20
N HIS A 113 9.61 -14.36 -3.19
CA HIS A 113 10.01 -14.90 -1.89
C HIS A 113 11.02 -14.07 -1.10
N THR A 114 11.27 -12.84 -1.56
CA THR A 114 12.18 -11.90 -0.93
C THR A 114 11.36 -10.90 -0.14
N THR A 115 11.81 -10.60 1.07
CA THR A 115 11.21 -9.55 1.88
C THR A 115 11.62 -8.19 1.31
N LEU A 116 10.63 -7.40 0.92
CA LEU A 116 10.79 -6.07 0.36
C LEU A 116 10.13 -5.03 1.26
N ARG A 117 10.57 -3.79 1.11
CA ARG A 117 10.10 -2.67 1.91
C ARG A 117 9.18 -1.78 1.06
N VAL A 118 8.02 -1.46 1.61
CA VAL A 118 7.06 -0.51 1.04
C VAL A 118 7.16 0.79 1.83
N GLU A 119 7.17 1.94 1.15
CA GLU A 119 7.23 3.24 1.82
C GLU A 119 6.29 4.21 1.12
N CYS A 120 5.46 4.91 1.90
CA CYS A 120 4.57 5.92 1.39
C CYS A 120 4.69 7.24 2.18
N ARG A 121 4.44 8.35 1.49
CA ARG A 121 4.42 9.70 2.06
C ARG A 121 3.34 10.54 1.38
N VAL A 122 2.66 11.37 2.17
CA VAL A 122 1.78 12.40 1.61
C VAL A 122 2.64 13.46 0.91
N VAL A 123 2.28 13.79 -0.33
CA VAL A 123 2.95 14.84 -1.12
C VAL A 123 2.24 16.17 -0.94
N LYS A 124 0.91 16.14 -0.94
CA LYS A 124 0.06 17.30 -0.71
C LYS A 124 -1.39 16.88 -0.51
N MET A 125 -2.15 17.75 0.15
CA MET A 125 -3.60 17.68 0.24
C MET A 125 -4.21 18.99 -0.29
N ARG A 126 -5.29 18.91 -1.06
CA ARG A 126 -5.99 20.11 -1.57
C ARG A 126 -7.46 19.83 -1.80
N GLY A 127 -8.32 20.51 -1.03
CA GLY A 127 -9.76 20.32 -1.10
C GLY A 127 -10.11 18.86 -0.77
N ILE A 128 -10.83 18.20 -1.68
CA ILE A 128 -11.26 16.80 -1.52
C ILE A 128 -10.22 15.77 -1.99
N ARG A 129 -8.99 16.18 -2.30
CA ARG A 129 -7.96 15.34 -2.92
C ARG A 129 -6.70 15.21 -2.07
N CYS A 130 -6.13 14.02 -2.04
CA CYS A 130 -4.85 13.69 -1.41
C CYS A 130 -3.93 13.04 -2.45
N TRP A 131 -2.65 13.45 -2.46
CA TRP A 131 -1.63 12.88 -3.33
C TRP A 131 -0.59 12.18 -2.47
N VAL A 132 -0.26 10.95 -2.82
CA VAL A 132 0.65 10.09 -2.06
C VAL A 132 1.67 9.48 -3.01
N ASP A 133 2.95 9.56 -2.63
CA ASP A 133 4.02 8.83 -3.29
C ASP A 133 4.21 7.48 -2.59
N GLY A 134 4.45 6.41 -3.35
CA GLY A 134 4.79 5.08 -2.88
C GLY A 134 6.08 4.55 -3.51
N ARG A 135 6.84 3.74 -2.77
CA ARG A 135 8.05 3.05 -3.26
C ARG A 135 8.12 1.62 -2.76
N LEU A 136 8.60 0.72 -3.62
CA LEU A 136 8.98 -0.65 -3.29
C LEU A 136 10.50 -0.78 -3.42
N THR A 137 11.17 -1.14 -2.34
CA THR A 137 12.63 -1.16 -2.23
C THR A 137 13.16 -2.45 -1.60
N SER A 138 14.45 -2.71 -1.75
CA SER A 138 15.16 -3.68 -0.90
C SER A 138 15.13 -3.23 0.57
N PRO A 139 15.29 -4.15 1.55
CA PRO A 139 15.25 -3.80 2.97
C PRO A 139 16.23 -2.69 3.38
N ASP A 140 17.40 -2.66 2.77
CA ASP A 140 18.47 -1.67 2.96
C ASP A 140 18.31 -0.40 2.10
N ARG A 141 17.22 -0.30 1.31
CA ARG A 141 16.89 0.80 0.38
C ARG A 141 17.88 0.99 -0.77
N SER A 142 18.85 0.08 -0.96
CA SER A 142 19.86 0.21 -2.02
C SER A 142 19.29 0.01 -3.43
N VAL A 143 18.16 -0.70 -3.54
CA VAL A 143 17.47 -0.97 -4.81
C VAL A 143 16.04 -0.47 -4.75
N VAL A 144 15.66 0.35 -5.72
CA VAL A 144 14.25 0.71 -5.98
C VAL A 144 13.72 -0.19 -7.09
N TYR A 145 12.74 -1.03 -6.75
CA TYR A 145 12.10 -1.96 -7.68
C TYR A 145 10.93 -1.31 -8.42
N ALA A 146 10.11 -0.55 -7.70
CA ALA A 146 8.96 0.15 -8.27
C ALA A 146 8.65 1.44 -7.50
N GLU A 147 7.98 2.36 -8.17
CA GLU A 147 7.46 3.61 -7.60
C GLU A 147 6.01 3.83 -8.06
N CYS A 148 5.24 4.53 -7.24
CA CYS A 148 3.88 4.97 -7.54
C CYS A 148 3.70 6.43 -7.15
N ALA A 149 2.94 7.18 -7.95
CA ALA A 149 2.30 8.42 -7.52
C ALA A 149 0.79 8.24 -7.65
N ALA A 150 0.07 8.29 -6.53
CA ALA A 150 -1.37 8.08 -6.45
C ALA A 150 -2.10 9.37 -6.08
N GLN A 151 -3.28 9.55 -6.66
CA GLN A 151 -4.25 10.56 -6.27
C GLN A 151 -5.50 9.86 -5.75
N LEU A 152 -5.89 10.24 -4.53
CA LEU A 152 -7.11 9.77 -3.88
C LEU A 152 -8.08 10.93 -3.70
N VAL A 153 -9.37 10.60 -3.73
CA VAL A 153 -10.47 11.56 -3.52
C VAL A 153 -11.33 11.13 -2.34
N ASN A 154 -11.76 12.10 -1.54
CA ASN A 154 -12.80 11.90 -0.54
C ASN A 154 -14.15 11.69 -1.22
N ILE A 155 -14.61 10.44 -1.33
CA ILE A 155 -15.89 10.13 -1.97
C ILE A 155 -17.08 10.38 -1.04
N SER A 156 -16.88 10.61 0.26
CA SER A 156 -17.98 11.04 1.14
C SER A 156 -18.50 12.43 0.76
N SER A 157 -17.73 13.20 -0.01
CA SER A 157 -18.16 14.50 -0.54
C SER A 157 -19.07 14.39 -1.78
N TRP A 158 -19.28 13.18 -2.30
CA TRP A 158 -20.16 12.91 -3.43
C TRP A 158 -21.54 12.36 -3.00
N LEU A 159 -21.69 12.05 -1.71
CA LEU A 159 -22.93 11.63 -1.07
C LEU A 159 -23.66 12.86 -0.52
#